data_AF-A0A961QLY2-F1
#
_entry.id   AF-A0A961QLY2-F1
#
_cell.length_a   1.000
_cell.length_b   1.000
_cell.length_c   1.000
_cell.angle_alpha   90.00
_cell.angle_beta   90.00
_cell.angle_gamma   90.00
#
_symmetry.space_group_name_H-M   'P 1'
#
loop_
_entity.id
_entity.type
_entity.pdbx_description
1 polymer ?
#
loop_
_entity_poly.entity_id
_entity_poly.type
_entity_poly.pdbx_seq_one_letter_code
_entity_poly.pdbx_strand_id
1 'polypeptide(L)' 'WWNGDRYLGPAALLHAYRWIIDSRDEITGERLDALHDPFKLYRCHTIMNCTSTCPKGLNPAKAIAEIKKQMVERVI' A
#
# COMPACT_ATOMS: atom_id res chain seq x y z
N TRP A 1 -18.99 -0.76 0.83
CA TRP A 1 -18.15 -1.94 1.12
C TRP A 1 -16.67 -1.62 0.87
N TRP A 2 -16.34 -0.92 -0.22
CA TRP A 2 -15.16 -0.05 -0.31
C TRP A 2 -15.58 1.33 0.21
N ASN A 3 -14.91 1.89 1.20
CA ASN A 3 -15.16 3.27 1.61
C ASN A 3 -14.20 4.14 0.77
N GLY A 4 -14.64 4.52 -0.43
CA GLY A 4 -13.78 5.14 -1.46
C GLY A 4 -13.12 6.44 -1.02
N ASP A 5 -13.78 7.17 -0.12
CA ASP A 5 -13.28 8.45 0.37
C ASP A 5 -12.15 8.28 1.40
N ARG A 6 -11.95 7.06 1.94
CA ARG A 6 -11.01 6.80 3.04
C ARG A 6 -9.96 5.75 2.71
N TYR A 7 -10.30 4.73 1.93
CA TYR A 7 -9.34 3.74 1.45
C TYR A 7 -8.66 4.25 0.18
N LEU A 8 -7.34 4.39 0.21
CA LEU A 8 -6.57 4.96 -0.91
C LEU A 8 -6.65 4.12 -2.19
N GLY A 9 -6.92 2.82 -2.06
CA GLY A 9 -7.06 1.94 -3.20
C GLY A 9 -5.73 1.37 -3.71
N PRO A 10 -5.80 0.32 -4.56
CA PRO A 10 -4.63 -0.44 -4.97
C PRO A 10 -3.65 0.36 -5.83
N ALA A 11 -4.14 1.27 -6.68
CA ALA A 11 -3.27 2.07 -7.55
C ALA A 11 -2.43 3.07 -6.73
N ALA A 12 -3.05 3.80 -5.81
CA ALA A 12 -2.35 4.74 -4.94
C ALA A 12 -1.36 4.02 -4.02
N LEU A 13 -1.74 2.87 -3.44
CA LEU A 13 -0.85 2.09 -2.57
C LEU A 13 0.31 1.46 -3.33
N LEU A 14 0.11 1.01 -4.57
CA LEU A 14 1.21 0.56 -5.44
C LEU A 14 2.19 1.71 -5.74
N HIS A 15 1.67 2.91 -5.97
CA HIS A 15 2.51 4.09 -6.18
C HIS A 15 3.25 4.53 -4.90
N ALA A 16 2.59 4.45 -3.75
CA ALA A 16 3.23 4.70 -2.45
C ALA A 16 4.37 3.70 -2.22
N TYR A 17 4.12 2.42 -2.48
CA TYR A 17 5.14 1.37 -2.38
C TYR A 17 6.37 1.67 -3.24
N ARG A 18 6.16 2.14 -4.48
CA ARG A 18 7.24 2.55 -5.39
C ARG A 18 8.17 3.61 -4.80
N TRP A 19 7.70 4.49 -3.91
CA TRP A 19 8.56 5.46 -3.23
C TRP A 19 9.16 4.90 -1.95
N ILE A 20 8.39 4.11 -1.19
CA ILE A 20 8.82 3.47 0.05
C ILE A 20 10.06 2.57 -0.15
N ILE A 21 10.17 1.88 -1.30
CA ILE A 21 11.31 1.00 -1.59
C ILE A 21 12.42 1.65 -2.42
N ASP A 22 12.24 2.91 -2.84
CA ASP A 22 13.24 3.59 -3.65
C ASP A 22 14.42 3.99 -2.77
N SER A 23 15.61 3.43 -3.03
CA SER A 23 16.80 3.70 -2.22
C SER A 23 17.29 5.16 -2.29
N ARG A 24 16.72 5.96 -3.19
CA ARG A 24 16.98 7.40 -3.31
C ARG A 24 16.03 8.26 -2.47
N ASP A 25 14.95 7.68 -1.94
CA ASP A 25 13.98 8.41 -1.13
C ASP A 25 14.44 8.46 0.33
N GLU A 26 14.62 9.67 0.85
CA GLU A 26 15.10 9.90 2.22
C GLU A 26 13.97 10.04 3.24
N ILE A 27 12.70 10.00 2.80
CA ILE A 27 11.51 10.29 3.63
C ILE A 27 10.57 9.08 3.80
N THR A 28 11.11 7.86 3.74
CA THR A 28 10.35 6.61 3.89
C THR A 28 9.52 6.57 5.19
N GLY A 29 10.06 7.10 6.29
CA GLY A 29 9.34 7.19 7.57
C GLY A 29 8.04 8.00 7.48
N GLU A 30 8.13 9.22 6.93
CA GLU A 30 6.96 10.11 6.76
C GLU A 30 5.91 9.49 5.82
N ARG A 31 6.35 8.78 4.78
CA ARG A 31 5.44 8.07 3.86
C ARG A 31 4.68 6.96 4.57
N LEU A 32 5.34 6.18 5.40
CA LEU A 32 4.70 5.15 6.19
C LEU A 32 3.77 5.77 7.24
N ASP A 33 4.15 6.88 7.88
CA ASP A 33 3.27 7.58 8.83
C ASP A 33 1.99 8.10 8.15
N ALA A 34 2.09 8.61 6.92
CA ALA A 34 0.94 9.05 6.13
C ALA A 34 -0.06 7.91 5.80
N LEU A 35 0.41 6.66 5.82
CA LEU A 35 -0.37 5.44 5.58
C LEU A 35 -0.85 4.78 6.88
N HIS A 36 -0.37 5.20 8.05
CA HIS A 36 -0.72 4.66 9.36
C HIS A 36 -2.10 5.16 9.81
N ASP A 37 -3.15 4.68 9.15
CA ASP A 37 -4.55 4.96 9.43
C ASP A 37 -5.40 3.69 9.19
N PRO A 38 -6.43 3.41 10.03
CA PRO A 38 -7.25 2.20 9.89
C PRO A 38 -7.96 2.03 8.55
N PHE A 39 -8.09 3.09 7.75
CA PHE A 39 -8.79 3.07 6.48
C PHE A 39 -7.85 3.15 5.28
N LYS A 40 -6.82 4.00 5.32
CA LYS A 40 -5.94 4.26 4.17
C LYS A 40 -5.27 3.00 3.60
N LEU A 41 -4.74 2.15 4.48
CA LEU A 41 -4.02 0.92 4.11
C LEU A 41 -4.80 -0.35 4.45
N TYR A 42 -5.39 -0.41 5.65
CA TYR A 42 -5.86 -1.66 6.25
C TYR A 42 -7.22 -2.16 5.73
N ARG A 43 -7.89 -1.44 4.82
CA ARG A 43 -9.10 -1.91 4.11
C ARG A 43 -8.82 -2.87 2.95
N CYS A 44 -7.56 -3.15 2.66
CA CYS A 44 -7.20 -4.25 1.78
C CYS A 44 -7.36 -5.60 2.52
N HIS A 45 -8.37 -6.38 2.15
CA HIS A 45 -8.63 -7.72 2.68
C HIS A 45 -8.18 -8.84 1.73
N THR A 46 -7.17 -8.58 0.90
CA THR A 46 -6.54 -9.60 0.05
C THR A 46 -7.53 -10.31 -0.89
N ILE A 47 -8.49 -9.56 -1.46
CA ILE A 47 -9.48 -10.05 -2.43
C ILE A 47 -8.86 -10.34 -3.81
N MET A 48 -7.66 -9.80 -4.08
CA MET A 48 -6.84 -10.04 -5.27
C MET A 48 -7.38 -9.53 -6.62
N ASN A 49 -8.62 -9.03 -6.70
CA ASN A 49 -9.18 -8.45 -7.94
C ASN A 49 -8.27 -7.40 -8.59
N CYS A 50 -7.55 -6.59 -7.79
CA CYS A 50 -6.65 -5.56 -8.30
C CYS A 50 -5.46 -6.12 -9.10
N THR A 51 -4.94 -7.28 -8.71
CA THR A 51 -3.87 -7.96 -9.44
C THR A 51 -4.41 -8.64 -10.69
N SER A 52 -5.54 -9.35 -10.58
CA SER A 52 -6.15 -10.05 -11.72
C SER A 52 -6.62 -9.12 -12.83
N THR A 53 -7.11 -7.93 -12.49
CA THR A 53 -7.65 -6.97 -13.48
C THR A 53 -6.59 -6.02 -14.05
N CYS A 54 -5.38 -5.97 -13.50
CA CYS A 54 -4.41 -4.95 -13.91
C CYS A 54 -3.99 -5.18 -15.37
N PRO A 55 -4.31 -4.25 -16.30
CA PRO A 55 -4.01 -4.44 -17.72
C PRO A 55 -2.50 -4.37 -18.03
N LYS A 56 -1.69 -3.92 -17.07
CA LYS A 56 -0.23 -3.84 -17.16
C LYS A 56 0.49 -5.03 -16.50
N GLY A 57 -0.24 -6.04 -16.02
CA GLY A 57 0.35 -7.20 -15.35
C GLY A 57 1.07 -6.88 -14.03
N LEU A 58 0.77 -5.74 -13.41
CA LEU A 58 1.35 -5.36 -12.12
C LEU A 58 0.67 -6.11 -10.98
N ASN A 59 1.33 -6.18 -9.82
CA ASN A 59 0.79 -6.84 -8.63
C ASN A 59 0.59 -5.86 -7.46
N PRO A 60 -0.47 -5.04 -7.47
CA PRO A 60 -0.80 -4.14 -6.35
C PRO A 60 -1.01 -4.88 -5.03
N ALA A 61 -1.60 -6.09 -5.06
CA ALA A 61 -1.84 -6.85 -3.83
C ALA A 61 -0.54 -7.21 -3.12
N LYS A 62 0.50 -7.62 -3.87
CA LYS A 62 1.83 -7.87 -3.31
C LYS A 62 2.43 -6.59 -2.72
N ALA A 63 2.38 -5.48 -3.45
CA ALA A 63 2.88 -4.20 -2.95
C ALA A 63 2.20 -3.77 -1.63
N ILE A 64 0.88 -3.93 -1.53
CA ILE A 64 0.14 -3.62 -0.29
C ILE A 64 0.58 -4.55 0.86
N ALA A 65 0.81 -5.83 0.59
CA ALA A 65 1.30 -6.77 1.60
C ALA A 65 2.70 -6.39 2.12
N GLU A 66 3.60 -5.95 1.24
CA GLU A 66 4.94 -5.47 1.62
C GLU A 66 4.87 -4.18 2.45
N ILE A 67 3.99 -3.24 2.12
CA ILE A 67 3.77 -2.05 2.97
C ILE A 67 3.31 -2.49 4.37
N LYS A 68 2.33 -3.41 4.46
CA LYS A 68 1.85 -3.91 5.76
C LYS A 68 2.95 -4.59 6.56
N LYS A 69 3.85 -5.33 5.91
CA LYS A 69 5.02 -5.95 6.56
C LYS A 69 5.94 -4.89 7.14
N GLN A 70 6.30 -3.86 6.37
CA GLN A 70 7.14 -2.76 6.87
C GLN A 70 6.50 -1.99 8.03
N MET A 71 5.17 -1.85 8.04
CA MET A 71 4.46 -1.27 9.18
C MET A 71 4.65 -2.07 10.46
N VAL A 72 4.61 -3.40 10.37
CA VAL A 72 4.84 -4.29 11.52
C VAL A 72 6.31 -4.24 11.96
N GLU A 73 7.26 -4.24 11.02
CA GLU A 73 8.70 -4.14 11.30
C GLU A 73 9.08 -2.84 12.02
N ARG A 74 8.32 -1.74 11.85
CA ARG A 74 8.54 -0.48 12.58
C ARG A 74 8.12 -0.51 14.05
N VAL A 75 7.28 -1.48 14.44
CA VAL A 75 6.75 -1.60 15.82
C VAL A 75 7.62 -2.51 16.68
N ILE A 76 8.45 -3.35 16.06
CA ILE A 76 9.39 -4.28 16.70
C ILE A 76 10.71 -3.54 16.98
#